data_AF-A0A4R8WAM0-F1
#
_entry.id   AF-A0A4R8WAM0-F1
#
_cell.length_a   1.000
_cell.length_b   1.000
_cell.length_c   1.000
_cell.angle_alpha   90.00
_cell.angle_beta   90.00
_cell.angle_gamma   90.00
#
_symmetry.space_group_name_H-M   'P 1'
#
loop_
_entity.id
_entity.type
_entity.pdbx_description
1 polymer ?
#
loop_
_entity_poly.entity_id
_entity_poly.type
_entity_poly.pdbx_seq_one_letter_code
_entity_poly.pdbx_strand_id
1 'polypeptide(L)'
;MLAALTPRLTSEFAIRLLLNHDMARAMPIVLGWTGSTDPAVRRLASEGTRPFLPWAIRVPAILADPTLTLPVLHALYRDEDEVVRRSVANHLNDLSRQQPDLSIATTASWLAAPDANTASLVRHALRTLVKKGHPQASAQLGFHPAEVHVLGPVLDAATVAFGGTIGFTVDIRNAGDAPVRLAVDARAEFTLLPDTAGLGDG
;
A
#
# COMPACT_ATOMS: atom_id res chain seq x y z
N MET A 1 3.96 -3.79 29.09
CA MET A 1 5.39 -4.07 28.82
C MET A 1 5.79 -3.78 27.38
N LEU A 2 5.16 -4.35 26.34
CA LEU A 2 5.58 -4.11 24.94
C LEU A 2 5.54 -2.62 24.52
N ALA A 3 4.47 -1.89 24.85
CA ALA A 3 4.41 -0.44 24.61
C ALA A 3 5.58 0.32 25.29
N ALA A 4 5.99 -0.09 26.49
CA ALA A 4 7.09 0.55 27.22
C ALA A 4 8.48 0.23 26.65
N LEU A 5 8.63 -0.86 25.87
CA LEU A 5 9.89 -1.25 25.23
C LEU A 5 10.05 -0.68 23.81
N THR A 6 8.93 -0.28 23.20
CA THR A 6 8.87 0.19 21.81
C THR A 6 9.71 1.44 21.49
N PRO A 7 9.92 2.37 22.44
CA PRO A 7 10.80 3.51 22.18
C PRO A 7 12.29 3.13 22.07
N ARG A 8 12.67 1.91 22.49
CA ARG A 8 14.06 1.41 22.53
C ARG A 8 14.31 0.22 21.60
N LEU A 9 13.25 -0.45 21.12
CA LEU A 9 13.23 -1.63 20.22
C LEU A 9 11.92 -1.63 19.41
N THR A 10 11.82 -2.29 18.26
CA THR A 10 10.50 -2.45 17.61
C THR A 10 9.75 -3.67 18.17
N SER A 11 8.62 -3.46 18.85
CA SER A 11 7.79 -4.55 19.41
C SER A 11 6.77 -5.13 18.43
N GLU A 12 6.85 -4.74 17.15
CA GLU A 12 5.89 -5.09 16.09
C GLU A 12 5.84 -6.60 15.79
N PHE A 13 6.91 -7.35 16.06
CA PHE A 13 6.91 -8.81 15.97
C PHE A 13 6.31 -9.47 17.23
N ALA A 14 6.66 -8.97 18.41
CA ALA A 14 6.27 -9.56 19.69
C ALA A 14 4.76 -9.47 19.95
N ILE A 15 4.12 -8.36 19.59
CA ILE A 15 2.66 -8.19 19.75
C ILE A 15 1.86 -9.22 18.96
N ARG A 16 2.42 -9.75 17.86
CA ARG A 16 1.72 -10.70 16.99
C ARG A 16 1.54 -12.07 17.62
N LEU A 17 2.41 -12.45 18.57
CA LEU A 17 2.21 -13.64 19.39
C LEU A 17 0.96 -13.49 20.28
N LEU A 18 0.75 -12.32 20.87
CA LEU A 18 -0.42 -12.04 21.71
C LEU A 18 -1.71 -11.96 20.87
N LEU A 19 -1.65 -11.32 19.71
CA LEU A 19 -2.77 -11.25 18.76
C LEU A 19 -3.17 -12.65 18.25
N ASN A 20 -2.20 -13.55 18.06
CA ASN A 20 -2.46 -14.94 17.69
C ASN A 20 -3.05 -15.77 18.82
N HIS A 21 -2.65 -15.49 20.06
CA HIS A 21 -3.14 -16.21 21.22
C HIS A 21 -4.58 -15.81 21.57
N ASP A 22 -4.87 -14.50 21.65
CA ASP A 22 -6.18 -13.98 22.04
C ASP A 22 -6.44 -12.61 21.42
N MET A 23 -7.00 -12.62 20.21
CA MET A 23 -7.37 -11.41 19.46
C MET A 23 -8.37 -10.53 20.22
N ALA A 24 -9.41 -11.15 20.79
CA ALA A 24 -10.50 -10.45 21.45
C ALA A 24 -10.01 -9.66 22.67
N ARG A 25 -9.04 -10.20 23.41
CA ARG A 25 -8.41 -9.51 24.53
C ARG A 25 -7.33 -8.52 24.09
N ALA A 26 -6.60 -8.81 23.01
CA ALA A 26 -5.49 -7.98 22.55
C ALA A 26 -5.96 -6.68 21.88
N MET A 27 -7.00 -6.71 21.05
CA MET A 27 -7.43 -5.54 20.27
C MET A 27 -7.87 -4.34 21.11
N PRO A 28 -8.61 -4.49 22.23
CA PRO A 28 -8.90 -3.35 23.11
C PRO A 28 -7.65 -2.66 23.66
N ILE A 29 -6.60 -3.43 23.96
CA ILE A 29 -5.32 -2.90 24.43
C ILE A 29 -4.61 -2.13 23.31
N VAL A 30 -4.57 -2.72 22.11
CA VAL A 30 -4.00 -2.08 20.92
C VAL A 30 -4.72 -0.79 20.58
N LEU A 31 -6.06 -0.77 20.67
CA LEU A 31 -6.84 0.43 20.45
C LEU A 31 -6.51 1.50 21.50
N GLY A 32 -6.30 1.10 22.77
CA GLY A 32 -5.84 2.02 23.81
C GLY A 32 -4.49 2.69 23.48
N TRP A 33 -3.62 2.04 22.71
CA TRP A 33 -2.33 2.61 22.31
C TRP A 33 -2.44 3.77 21.33
N THR A 34 -3.56 3.92 20.63
CA THR A 34 -3.75 5.04 19.68
C THR A 34 -3.84 6.39 20.40
N GLY A 35 -4.19 6.41 21.70
CA GLY A 35 -4.22 7.60 22.55
C GLY A 35 -2.91 7.88 23.29
N SER A 36 -1.85 7.11 23.04
CA SER A 36 -0.55 7.30 23.71
C SER A 36 0.09 8.64 23.34
N THR A 37 0.73 9.30 24.31
CA THR A 37 1.56 10.49 24.05
C THR A 37 2.81 10.17 23.25
N ASP A 38 3.25 8.90 23.26
CA ASP A 38 4.43 8.43 22.52
C ASP A 38 4.05 7.98 21.10
N PRO A 39 4.57 8.64 20.04
CA PRO A 39 4.28 8.27 18.66
C PRO A 39 4.77 6.87 18.28
N ALA A 40 5.81 6.34 18.92
CA ALA A 40 6.28 4.97 18.66
C ALA A 40 5.24 3.93 19.12
N VAL A 41 4.53 4.21 20.21
CA VAL A 41 3.42 3.36 20.71
C VAL A 41 2.20 3.46 19.80
N ARG A 42 1.85 4.67 19.33
CA ARG A 42 0.77 4.85 18.35
C ARG A 42 1.09 4.15 17.03
N ARG A 43 2.33 4.29 16.54
CA ARG A 43 2.84 3.55 15.38
C ARG A 43 2.72 2.05 15.58
N LEU A 44 3.10 1.52 16.74
CA LEU A 44 2.98 0.08 17.03
C LEU A 44 1.54 -0.42 16.90
N ALA A 45 0.55 0.38 17.30
CA ALA A 45 -0.85 -0.01 17.19
C ALA A 45 -1.22 -0.32 15.73
N SER A 46 -0.83 0.56 14.81
CA SER A 46 -1.01 0.37 13.37
C SER A 46 -0.08 -0.72 12.81
N GLU A 47 1.23 -0.65 13.07
CA GLU A 47 2.24 -1.50 12.45
C GLU A 47 2.13 -2.96 12.89
N GLY A 48 1.96 -3.19 14.20
CA GLY A 48 1.89 -4.52 14.79
C GLY A 48 0.66 -5.31 14.34
N THR A 49 -0.41 -4.61 13.95
CA THR A 49 -1.66 -5.22 13.47
C THR A 49 -1.74 -5.34 11.94
N ARG A 50 -0.70 -4.99 11.19
CA ARG A 50 -0.71 -5.13 9.73
C ARG A 50 -0.98 -6.59 9.31
N PRO A 51 -1.88 -6.84 8.33
CA PRO A 51 -2.10 -8.21 7.82
C PRO A 51 -0.85 -8.75 7.12
N PHE A 52 -0.15 -7.88 6.38
CA PHE A 52 1.00 -8.24 5.55
C PHE A 52 2.34 -7.64 6.00
N LEU A 53 2.59 -7.58 7.32
CA LEU A 53 3.89 -7.12 7.84
C LEU A 53 5.04 -8.00 7.28
N PRO A 54 6.11 -7.41 6.69
CA PRO A 54 7.28 -8.15 6.21
C PRO A 54 7.97 -8.90 7.34
N TRP A 55 8.47 -10.11 7.06
CA TRP A 55 9.23 -10.98 7.98
C TRP A 55 8.50 -11.42 9.26
N ALA A 56 7.27 -10.94 9.49
CA ALA A 56 6.47 -11.30 10.64
C ALA A 56 5.57 -12.50 10.37
N ILE A 57 5.27 -13.26 11.43
CA ILE A 57 4.21 -14.28 11.39
C ILE A 57 2.87 -13.65 11.00
N ARG A 58 2.07 -14.35 10.20
CA ARG A 58 0.70 -13.90 9.91
C ARG A 58 -0.18 -14.04 11.15
N VAL A 59 -1.19 -13.18 11.25
CA VAL A 59 -2.22 -13.27 12.29
C VAL A 59 -3.52 -13.74 11.62
N PRO A 60 -3.91 -15.03 11.75
CA PRO A 60 -5.02 -15.60 10.99
C PRO A 60 -6.34 -14.84 11.17
N ALA A 61 -6.63 -14.36 12.38
CA ALA A 61 -7.84 -13.59 12.65
C ALA A 61 -7.91 -12.28 11.86
N ILE A 62 -6.79 -11.56 11.68
CA ILE A 62 -6.75 -10.31 10.89
C ILE A 62 -6.91 -10.62 9.40
N LEU A 63 -6.40 -11.75 8.93
CA LEU A 63 -6.59 -12.17 7.54
C LEU A 63 -8.02 -12.62 7.27
N ALA A 64 -8.65 -13.28 8.23
CA ALA A 64 -10.04 -13.73 8.14
C ALA A 64 -11.01 -12.55 8.18
N ASP A 65 -10.75 -11.57 9.07
CA ASP A 65 -11.53 -10.34 9.17
C ASP A 65 -10.62 -9.10 9.25
N PRO A 66 -10.28 -8.53 8.08
CA PRO A 66 -9.56 -7.25 7.96
C PRO A 66 -10.24 -6.06 8.64
N THR A 67 -11.53 -6.13 8.94
CA THR A 67 -12.25 -5.00 9.58
C THR A 67 -11.85 -4.80 11.03
N LEU A 68 -11.30 -5.84 11.68
CA LEU A 68 -10.84 -5.80 13.07
C LEU A 68 -9.83 -4.69 13.34
N THR A 69 -9.03 -4.29 12.35
CA THR A 69 -7.98 -3.28 12.52
C THR A 69 -8.39 -1.89 12.07
N LEU A 70 -9.54 -1.73 11.40
CA LEU A 70 -10.03 -0.43 10.95
C LEU A 70 -10.19 0.59 12.09
N PRO A 71 -10.67 0.25 13.29
CA PRO A 71 -10.75 1.22 14.40
C PRO A 71 -9.40 1.87 14.72
N VAL A 72 -8.30 1.11 14.63
CA VAL A 72 -6.94 1.64 14.82
C VAL A 72 -6.58 2.63 13.71
N LEU A 73 -6.90 2.30 12.45
CA LEU A 73 -6.60 3.19 11.32
C LEU A 73 -7.43 4.48 11.36
N HIS A 74 -8.73 4.38 11.70
CA HIS A 74 -9.60 5.54 11.88
C HIS A 74 -9.13 6.45 13.02
N ALA A 75 -8.55 5.89 14.08
CA ALA A 75 -7.99 6.69 15.16
C ALA A 75 -6.71 7.44 14.77
N LEU A 76 -5.93 6.92 13.81
CA LEU A 76 -4.56 7.37 13.55
C LEU A 76 -4.33 8.03 12.17
N TYR A 77 -5.30 8.05 11.26
CA TYR A 77 -5.06 8.61 9.92
C TYR A 77 -4.74 10.13 9.93
N ARG A 78 -5.16 10.86 10.96
CA ARG A 78 -4.80 12.27 11.19
C ARG A 78 -3.78 12.47 12.31
N ASP A 79 -3.00 11.43 12.64
CA ASP A 79 -1.95 11.57 13.65
C ASP A 79 -1.01 12.72 13.31
N GLU A 80 -0.49 13.44 14.30
CA GLU A 80 0.46 14.55 14.11
C GLU A 80 1.81 14.07 13.58
N ASP A 81 2.20 12.83 13.88
CA ASP A 81 3.49 12.25 13.52
C ASP A 81 3.42 11.58 12.13
N GLU A 82 4.35 11.96 11.23
CA GLU A 82 4.39 11.42 9.87
C GLU A 82 4.66 9.91 9.85
N VAL A 83 5.49 9.40 10.76
CA VAL A 83 5.83 7.97 10.83
C VAL A 83 4.61 7.14 11.20
N VAL A 84 3.74 7.67 12.08
CA VAL A 84 2.46 7.04 12.40
C VAL A 84 1.53 7.03 11.19
N ARG A 85 1.34 8.18 10.53
CA ARG A 85 0.54 8.28 9.29
C ARG A 85 1.05 7.35 8.18
N ARG A 86 2.37 7.21 8.04
CA ARG A 86 3.01 6.30 7.09
C ARG A 86 2.68 4.85 7.40
N SER A 87 2.69 4.45 8.67
CA SER A 87 2.28 3.11 9.11
C SER A 87 0.81 2.86 8.76
N VAL A 88 -0.09 3.81 9.04
CA VAL A 88 -1.52 3.70 8.68
C VAL A 88 -1.70 3.50 7.19
N ALA A 89 -1.00 4.30 6.37
CA ALA A 89 -1.06 4.18 4.92
C ALA A 89 -0.51 2.84 4.40
N ASN A 90 0.57 2.33 5.01
CA ASN A 90 1.10 1.00 4.69
C ASN A 90 0.12 -0.11 5.07
N HIS A 91 -0.51 0.00 6.25
CA HIS A 91 -1.51 -0.94 6.71
C HIS A 91 -2.70 -0.99 5.75
N LEU A 92 -3.28 0.16 5.37
CA LEU A 92 -4.41 0.17 4.45
C LEU A 92 -4.03 -0.33 3.05
N ASN A 93 -2.83 -0.01 2.56
CA ASN A 93 -2.33 -0.58 1.31
C ASN A 93 -2.21 -2.12 1.38
N ASP A 94 -1.85 -2.68 2.53
CA ASP A 94 -1.82 -4.12 2.72
C ASP A 94 -3.23 -4.73 2.69
N LEU A 95 -4.22 -4.09 3.32
CA LEU A 95 -5.63 -4.51 3.27
C LEU A 95 -6.16 -4.50 1.82
N SER A 96 -5.76 -3.50 1.03
CA SER A 96 -6.20 -3.35 -0.37
C SER A 96 -5.83 -4.53 -1.28
N ARG A 97 -4.87 -5.37 -0.87
CA ARG A 97 -4.47 -6.57 -1.62
C ARG A 97 -5.56 -7.64 -1.61
N GLN A 98 -6.36 -7.72 -0.55
CA GLN A 98 -7.43 -8.69 -0.37
C GLN A 98 -8.81 -8.04 -0.43
N GLN A 99 -8.95 -6.83 0.10
CA GLN A 99 -10.22 -6.10 0.18
C GLN A 99 -10.06 -4.69 -0.40
N PRO A 100 -10.02 -4.57 -1.75
CA PRO A 100 -9.92 -3.28 -2.41
C PRO A 100 -11.09 -2.36 -2.03
N ASP A 101 -12.32 -2.87 -2.06
CA ASP A 101 -13.53 -2.08 -1.78
C ASP A 101 -13.54 -1.52 -0.35
N LEU A 102 -13.10 -2.31 0.63
CA LEU A 102 -12.94 -1.85 2.01
C LEU A 102 -11.97 -0.66 2.10
N SER A 103 -10.87 -0.74 1.36
CA SER A 103 -9.86 0.32 1.34
C SER A 103 -10.40 1.59 0.69
N ILE A 104 -11.11 1.45 -0.43
CA ILE A 104 -11.78 2.54 -1.15
C ILE A 104 -12.81 3.23 -0.26
N ALA A 105 -13.67 2.47 0.41
CA ALA A 105 -14.68 3.02 1.31
C ALA A 105 -14.03 3.75 2.49
N THR A 106 -12.98 3.17 3.06
CA THR A 106 -12.20 3.78 4.16
C THR A 106 -11.60 5.11 3.74
N THR A 107 -10.88 5.17 2.61
CA THR A 107 -10.27 6.42 2.14
C THR A 107 -11.29 7.45 1.67
N ALA A 108 -12.43 7.04 1.11
CA ALA A 108 -13.54 7.95 0.81
C ALA A 108 -14.05 8.64 2.09
N SER A 109 -14.22 7.88 3.17
CA SER A 109 -14.63 8.43 4.47
C SER A 109 -13.62 9.43 5.03
N TRP A 110 -12.32 9.16 4.87
CA TRP A 110 -11.26 10.08 5.31
C TRP A 110 -11.22 11.35 4.46
N LEU A 111 -11.43 11.23 3.14
CA LEU A 111 -11.49 12.37 2.23
C LEU A 111 -12.74 13.24 2.42
N ALA A 112 -13.82 12.70 3.00
CA ALA A 112 -15.02 13.47 3.32
C ALA A 112 -14.78 14.49 4.46
N ALA A 113 -13.78 14.24 5.31
CA ALA A 113 -13.32 15.19 6.32
C ALA A 113 -11.79 15.16 6.36
N PRO A 114 -11.07 15.88 5.50
CA PRO A 114 -9.62 15.82 5.46
C PRO A 114 -8.97 16.84 6.39
N ASP A 115 -7.76 16.53 6.84
CA ASP A 115 -6.78 17.52 7.29
C ASP A 115 -5.73 17.78 6.20
N ALA A 116 -4.70 18.58 6.51
CA ALA A 116 -3.61 18.90 5.60
C ALA A 116 -2.80 17.67 5.13
N ASN A 117 -2.81 16.57 5.89
CA ASN A 117 -2.02 15.38 5.61
C ASN A 117 -2.82 14.25 4.93
N THR A 118 -4.15 14.29 5.03
CA THR A 118 -5.05 13.20 4.63
C THR A 118 -4.88 12.83 3.16
N ALA A 119 -4.75 13.81 2.27
CA ALA A 119 -4.57 13.56 0.83
C ALA A 119 -3.26 12.80 0.53
N SER A 120 -2.17 13.13 1.22
CA SER A 120 -0.87 12.45 1.06
C SER A 120 -0.92 11.02 1.59
N LEU A 121 -1.56 10.83 2.75
CA LEU A 121 -1.81 9.52 3.33
C LEU A 121 -2.62 8.63 2.38
N VAL A 122 -3.74 9.13 1.86
CA VAL A 122 -4.62 8.39 0.94
C VAL A 122 -3.90 8.03 -0.35
N ARG A 123 -3.11 8.94 -0.93
CA ARG A 123 -2.27 8.66 -2.09
C ARG A 123 -1.31 7.48 -1.82
N HIS A 124 -0.67 7.47 -0.66
CA HIS A 124 0.22 6.37 -0.29
C HIS A 124 -0.55 5.07 -0.04
N ALA A 125 -1.72 5.14 0.62
CA ALA A 125 -2.55 3.97 0.93
C ALA A 125 -3.10 3.27 -0.33
N LEU A 126 -3.46 4.03 -1.36
CA LEU A 126 -4.06 3.50 -2.60
C LEU A 126 -3.04 3.17 -3.70
N ARG A 127 -1.75 3.39 -3.48
CA ARG A 127 -0.69 3.29 -4.51
C ARG A 127 -0.72 1.98 -5.30
N THR A 128 -0.98 0.86 -4.63
CA THR A 128 -1.02 -0.46 -5.29
C THR A 128 -2.27 -0.62 -6.15
N LEU A 129 -3.42 -0.10 -5.70
CA LEU A 129 -4.66 -0.13 -6.48
C LEU A 129 -4.56 0.77 -7.72
N VAL A 130 -3.97 1.96 -7.57
CA VAL A 130 -3.71 2.87 -8.69
C VAL A 130 -2.78 2.23 -9.71
N LYS A 131 -1.68 1.60 -9.24
CA LYS A 131 -0.77 0.84 -10.11
C LYS A 131 -1.45 -0.33 -10.83
N LYS A 132 -2.49 -0.91 -10.23
CA LYS A 132 -3.33 -1.95 -10.85
C LYS A 132 -4.45 -1.40 -11.73
N GLY A 133 -4.53 -0.08 -11.92
CA GLY A 133 -5.56 0.56 -12.74
C GLY A 133 -6.96 0.59 -12.10
N HIS A 134 -7.08 0.49 -10.77
CA HIS A 134 -8.37 0.46 -10.09
C HIS A 134 -9.15 1.80 -10.27
N PRO A 135 -10.30 1.83 -10.97
CA PRO A 135 -10.94 3.08 -11.39
C PRO A 135 -11.32 4.00 -10.22
N GLN A 136 -11.91 3.44 -9.16
CA GLN A 136 -12.30 4.25 -7.99
C GLN A 136 -11.09 4.76 -7.20
N ALA A 137 -9.96 4.04 -7.21
CA ALA A 137 -8.76 4.49 -6.51
C ALA A 137 -8.17 5.70 -7.24
N SER A 138 -8.08 5.61 -8.57
CA SER A 138 -7.67 6.69 -9.45
C SER A 138 -8.57 7.92 -9.29
N ALA A 139 -9.89 7.72 -9.26
CA ALA A 139 -10.87 8.80 -9.09
C ALA A 139 -10.68 9.56 -7.76
N GLN A 140 -10.44 8.86 -6.65
CA GLN A 140 -10.16 9.50 -5.36
C GLN A 140 -8.89 10.35 -5.34
N LEU A 141 -7.94 10.07 -6.24
CA LEU A 141 -6.72 10.87 -6.40
C LEU A 141 -6.83 11.95 -7.48
N GLY A 142 -8.03 12.14 -8.05
CA GLY A 142 -8.32 13.16 -9.06
C GLY A 142 -7.98 12.75 -10.49
N PHE A 143 -7.84 11.45 -10.75
CA PHE A 143 -7.70 10.88 -12.09
C PHE A 143 -9.04 10.29 -12.53
N HIS A 144 -9.67 10.91 -13.52
CA HIS A 144 -10.95 10.47 -14.05
C HIS A 144 -10.77 9.80 -15.41
N PRO A 145 -11.73 8.97 -15.87
CA PRO A 145 -11.74 8.49 -17.24
C PRO A 145 -11.61 9.65 -18.23
N ALA A 146 -10.72 9.49 -19.20
CA ALA A 146 -10.46 10.46 -20.25
C ALA A 146 -10.26 9.73 -21.57
N GLU A 147 -10.75 10.31 -22.66
CA GLU A 147 -10.44 9.83 -24.00
C GLU A 147 -9.04 10.32 -24.38
N VAL A 148 -8.12 9.37 -24.49
CA VAL A 148 -6.73 9.64 -24.87
C VAL A 148 -6.34 8.73 -26.03
N HIS A 149 -5.63 9.29 -27.01
CA HIS A 149 -4.95 8.52 -28.04
C HIS A 149 -3.50 8.29 -27.58
N VAL A 150 -3.11 7.03 -27.51
CA VAL A 150 -1.74 6.62 -27.13
C VAL A 150 -1.10 5.97 -28.35
N LEU A 151 0.06 6.48 -28.76
CA LEU A 151 0.90 5.91 -29.82
C LEU A 151 2.22 5.46 -29.21
N GLY A 152 2.71 4.29 -29.64
CA GLY A 152 3.86 3.60 -29.04
C GLY A 152 3.44 2.49 -28.06
N PRO A 153 4.35 2.02 -27.19
CA PRO A 153 5.73 2.48 -27.05
C PRO A 153 6.58 2.15 -28.28
N VAL A 154 7.42 3.09 -28.69
CA VAL A 154 8.48 2.87 -29.69
C VAL A 154 9.78 2.71 -28.95
N LEU A 155 10.39 1.53 -29.02
CA LEU A 155 11.70 1.24 -28.45
C LEU A 155 12.79 1.81 -29.34
N ASP A 156 13.84 2.36 -28.75
CA ASP A 156 15.01 2.84 -29.51
C ASP A 156 15.93 1.70 -29.99
N ALA A 157 15.78 0.51 -29.41
CA ALA A 157 16.51 -0.70 -29.76
C ALA A 157 15.66 -1.96 -29.60
N ALA A 158 15.86 -2.95 -30.47
CA ALA A 158 15.22 -4.27 -30.34
C ALA A 158 15.99 -5.21 -29.40
N THR A 159 17.28 -4.94 -29.18
CA THR A 159 18.18 -5.75 -28.36
C THR A 159 19.15 -4.85 -27.63
N VAL A 160 19.46 -5.17 -26.37
CA VAL A 160 20.45 -4.47 -25.54
C VAL A 160 21.34 -5.50 -24.84
N ALA A 161 22.62 -5.17 -24.67
CA ALA A 161 23.53 -5.99 -23.88
C ALA A 161 23.09 -6.04 -22.40
N PHE A 162 23.47 -7.11 -21.70
CA PHE A 162 23.24 -7.18 -20.26
C PHE A 162 23.91 -6.00 -19.54
N GLY A 163 23.17 -5.31 -18.67
CA GLY A 163 23.62 -4.08 -18.02
C GLY A 163 23.50 -2.81 -18.87
N GLY A 164 23.01 -2.90 -20.11
CA GLY A 164 22.70 -1.74 -20.94
C GLY A 164 21.33 -1.12 -20.66
N THR A 165 21.04 -0.04 -21.37
CA THR A 165 19.78 0.72 -21.26
C THR A 165 18.99 0.60 -22.55
N ILE A 166 17.67 0.46 -22.44
CA ILE A 166 16.72 0.56 -23.56
C ILE A 166 15.82 1.78 -23.31
N GLY A 167 15.78 2.70 -24.27
CA GLY A 167 14.89 3.84 -24.25
C GLY A 167 13.55 3.48 -24.92
N PHE A 168 12.50 4.21 -24.55
CA PHE A 168 11.22 4.12 -25.23
C PHE A 168 10.53 5.48 -25.26
N THR A 169 9.75 5.70 -26.31
CA THR A 169 8.94 6.91 -26.50
C THR A 169 7.47 6.54 -26.61
N VAL A 170 6.61 7.33 -25.98
CA VAL A 170 5.15 7.23 -26.09
C VAL A 170 4.60 8.62 -26.37
N ASP A 171 3.73 8.73 -27.37
CA ASP A 171 2.97 9.95 -27.61
C ASP A 171 1.57 9.80 -27.04
N ILE A 172 1.19 10.70 -26.15
CA ILE A 172 -0.14 10.71 -25.51
C ILE A 172 -0.84 12.01 -25.91
N ARG A 173 -1.98 11.88 -26.58
CA ARG A 173 -2.82 13.00 -27.00
C ARG A 173 -4.16 12.94 -26.28
N ASN A 174 -4.52 14.02 -25.59
CA ASN A 174 -5.88 14.22 -25.11
C ASN A 174 -6.83 14.42 -26.31
N ALA A 175 -7.84 13.57 -26.42
CA ALA A 175 -8.86 13.63 -27.48
C ALA A 175 -10.05 14.52 -27.09
N GLY A 176 -10.17 14.87 -25.81
CA GLY A 176 -11.24 15.69 -25.28
C GLY A 176 -11.04 17.20 -25.48
N ASP A 177 -12.05 17.95 -25.10
CA ASP A 177 -12.13 19.41 -25.16
C ASP A 177 -11.65 20.12 -23.87
N ALA A 178 -11.46 19.36 -22.78
CA ALA A 178 -11.01 19.88 -21.49
C ALA A 178 -9.64 19.32 -21.07
N PRO A 179 -8.84 20.07 -20.28
CA PRO A 179 -7.61 19.54 -19.68
C PRO A 179 -7.90 18.34 -18.77
N VAL A 180 -7.09 17.29 -18.90
CA VAL A 180 -7.19 16.06 -18.10
C VAL A 180 -5.91 15.81 -17.32
N ARG A 181 -6.04 15.25 -16.11
CA ARG A 181 -4.91 14.73 -15.34
C ARG A 181 -4.73 13.26 -15.64
N LEU A 182 -3.53 12.87 -16.06
CA LEU A 182 -3.19 11.50 -16.39
C LEU A 182 -2.21 10.93 -15.35
N ALA A 183 -2.43 9.68 -14.96
CA ALA A 183 -1.43 8.85 -14.31
C ALA A 183 -0.87 7.89 -15.37
N VAL A 184 0.42 8.01 -15.68
CA VAL A 184 1.10 7.20 -16.69
C VAL A 184 2.07 6.28 -15.96
N ASP A 185 1.94 4.97 -16.15
CA ASP A 185 2.86 3.94 -15.64
C ASP A 185 3.28 3.04 -16.81
N ALA A 186 4.48 2.46 -16.71
CA ALA A 186 5.03 1.56 -17.71
C ALA A 186 5.41 0.22 -17.06
N ARG A 187 5.17 -0.87 -17.78
CA ARG A 187 5.47 -2.24 -17.32
C ARG A 187 6.43 -2.91 -18.29
N ALA A 188 7.51 -3.47 -17.76
CA ALA A 188 8.36 -4.42 -18.46
C ALA A 188 8.01 -5.85 -18.03
N GLU A 189 7.99 -6.78 -18.98
CA GLU A 189 7.80 -8.20 -18.73
C GLU A 189 9.11 -8.94 -18.98
N PHE A 190 9.55 -9.71 -17.99
CA PHE A 190 10.75 -10.51 -18.07
C PHE A 190 10.37 -11.96 -18.30
N THR A 191 10.84 -12.55 -19.40
CA THR A 191 10.69 -13.98 -19.68
C THR A 191 12.03 -14.64 -19.48
N LEU A 192 12.10 -15.59 -18.54
CA LEU A 192 13.24 -16.49 -18.45
C LEU A 192 13.20 -17.42 -19.65
N LEU A 193 14.27 -17.43 -20.45
CA LEU A 193 14.40 -18.45 -21.48
C LEU A 193 14.52 -19.82 -20.80
N PRO A 194 13.86 -20.86 -21.33
CA PRO A 194 14.03 -22.21 -20.81
C PRO A 194 15.52 -22.57 -20.82
N ASP A 195 15.97 -23.23 -19.77
CA ASP A 195 17.35 -23.65 -19.60
C ASP A 195 17.69 -24.64 -20.72
N THR A 196 18.35 -24.18 -21.78
CA THR A 196 18.83 -25.04 -22.86
C THR A 196 20.12 -25.73 -22.41
N ALA A 197 20.03 -26.52 -21.34
CA ALA A 197 21.02 -27.53 -21.02
C ALA A 197 20.71 -28.79 -21.84
N GLY A 198 21.07 -28.77 -23.14
CA GLY A 198 21.28 -29.99 -23.89
C GLY A 198 22.48 -30.72 -23.27
N LEU A 199 22.37 -32.00 -22.92
CA LEU A 199 22.52 -33.10 -23.89
C LEU A 199 23.73 -32.84 -24.78
N GLY A 200 24.91 -32.93 -24.17
CA GLY A 200 26.14 -33.29 -24.88
C GLY A 200 26.26 -34.81 -24.87
N ASP A 201 26.36 -35.37 -26.06
CA ASP A 201 26.51 -36.79 -26.36
C ASP A 201 27.65 -37.47 -25.57
N GLY A 202 27.38 -38.71 -25.17
CA GLY A 202 28.35 -39.72 -24.75
C GLY A 202 27.83 -41.11 -25.12
#